data_AF-M6QBW0-F1
#
_entry.id   AF-M6QBW0-F1
#
_cell.length_a   1.000
_cell.length_b   1.000
_cell.length_c   1.000
_cell.angle_alpha   90.00
_cell.angle_beta   90.00
_cell.angle_gamma   90.00
#
_symmetry.space_group_name_H-M   'P 1'
#
loop_
_entity.id
_entity.type
_entity.pdbx_description
1 polymer ?
#
loop_
_entity_poly.entity_id
_entity_poly.type
_entity_poly.pdbx_seq_one_letter_code
_entity_poly.pdbx_strand_id
1 'polypeptide(L)' 'MIEDVRKELFKSKYLQIDETVLQVLNEEEKPNTSKSYMWVIRGFIREKPIVLYHYEPVERQ' A
#
# COMPACT_ATOMS: atom_id res chain seq x y z
N MET A 1 -15.80 1.64 -4.09
CA MET A 1 -15.08 1.64 -5.41
C MET A 1 -13.65 1.16 -5.23
N ILE A 2 -12.81 1.84 -4.45
CA ILE A 2 -11.44 1.38 -4.16
C ILE A 2 -11.45 0.08 -3.34
N GLU A 3 -12.45 -0.08 -2.47
CA GLU A 3 -12.68 -1.30 -1.68
C GLU A 3 -13.01 -2.49 -2.59
N ASP A 4 -13.75 -2.25 -3.67
CA ASP A 4 -14.15 -3.29 -4.62
C ASP A 4 -12.96 -3.69 -5.49
N VAL A 5 -12.16 -2.73 -5.96
CA VAL A 5 -10.89 -3.01 -6.65
C VAL A 5 -9.95 -3.78 -5.76
N ARG A 6 -9.84 -3.41 -4.47
CA ARG A 6 -9.04 -4.15 -3.49
C ARG A 6 -9.55 -5.59 -3.37
N LYS A 7 -10.83 -5.80 -3.11
CA LYS A 7 -11.44 -7.14 -3.00
C LYS A 7 -11.19 -8.00 -4.24
N GLU A 8 -11.34 -7.44 -5.43
CA GLU A 8 -11.09 -8.15 -6.68
C GLU A 8 -9.59 -8.44 -6.90
N LEU A 9 -8.69 -7.52 -6.54
CA LEU A 9 -7.24 -7.74 -6.61
C LEU A 9 -6.83 -8.94 -5.75
N PHE A 10 -7.39 -9.07 -4.55
CA PHE A 10 -7.09 -10.19 -3.64
C PHE A 10 -7.58 -11.56 -4.14
N LYS A 11 -8.35 -11.62 -5.24
CA LYS A 11 -8.69 -12.88 -5.94
C LYS A 11 -7.65 -13.28 -6.99
N SER A 12 -6.59 -12.48 -7.19
CA SER A 12 -5.49 -12.82 -8.11
C SER A 12 -4.86 -14.17 -7.73
N LYS A 13 -4.52 -14.98 -8.75
CA LYS A 13 -3.83 -16.27 -8.54
C LYS A 13 -2.48 -16.10 -7.83
N TYR A 14 -1.79 -15.00 -8.11
CA TYR A 14 -0.54 -14.62 -7.47
C TYR A 14 -0.60 -13.14 -7.08
N LEU A 15 -0.03 -12.84 -5.91
CA LEU A 15 0.16 -11.48 -5.42
C LEU A 15 1.63 -11.30 -5.11
N GLN A 16 2.16 -10.13 -5.46
CA GLN A 16 3.46 -9.66 -4.97
C GLN A 16 3.20 -8.57 -3.96
N ILE A 17 3.67 -8.77 -2.73
CA ILE A 17 3.44 -7.86 -1.61
C ILE A 17 4.81 -7.59 -0.99
N ASP A 18 5.16 -6.32 -0.87
CA ASP A 18 6.40 -5.88 -0.26
C ASP A 18 6.17 -4.62 0.57
N GLU A 19 6.95 -4.46 1.64
CA GLU A 19 6.93 -3.26 2.48
C GLU A 19 7.98 -2.27 1.99
N THR A 20 7.55 -1.09 1.58
CA THR A 20 8.43 -0.04 1.06
C THR A 20 8.59 1.08 2.07
N VAL A 21 9.83 1.47 2.34
CA VAL A 21 10.17 2.62 3.19
C VAL A 21 10.03 3.92 2.40
N LEU A 22 9.37 4.91 2.99
CA LEU A 22 9.21 6.25 2.42
C LEU A 22 9.26 7.33 3.51
N GLN A 23 9.17 8.58 3.07
CA GLN A 23 8.98 9.75 3.93
C GLN A 23 7.64 10.39 3.59
N VAL A 24 6.89 10.81 4.61
CA VAL A 24 5.62 11.51 4.45
C VAL A 24 5.81 12.96 4.89
N LEU A 25 5.56 13.90 3.98
CA LEU A 25 5.94 15.30 4.18
C LEU A 25 5.10 16.00 5.27
N ASN A 26 3.82 15.66 5.35
CA ASN A 26 2.85 16.27 6.27
C ASN A 26 2.15 15.18 7.11
N GLU A 27 2.92 14.24 7.66
CA GLU A 27 2.39 13.26 8.60
C GLU A 27 2.12 13.96 9.94
N GLU A 28 0.92 13.80 10.48
CA GLU A 28 0.60 14.36 11.80
C GLU A 28 1.52 13.75 12.85
N GLU A 29 2.01 14.59 13.76
CA GLU A 29 2.83 14.18 14.91
C GLU A 29 4.19 13.55 14.56
N LYS A 30 4.64 13.59 13.29
CA LYS A 30 5.94 13.08 12.87
C LYS A 30 6.70 14.09 11.99
N PRO A 31 8.00 14.31 12.24
CA PRO A 31 8.86 15.06 11.33
C PRO A 31 8.88 14.42 9.93
N ASN A 32 8.95 15.24 8.88
CA ASN A 32 9.05 14.79 7.50
C ASN A 32 10.32 13.97 7.18
N THR A 33 11.31 13.98 8.06
CA THR A 33 12.52 13.16 7.97
C THR A 33 12.34 11.74 8.51
N SER A 34 11.22 11.47 9.18
CA SER A 34 10.91 10.18 9.79
C SER A 34 10.75 9.09 8.73
N LYS A 35 11.09 7.85 9.12
CA LYS A 35 10.81 6.67 8.28
C LYS A 35 9.37 6.25 8.47
N SER A 36 8.66 6.18 7.36
CA SER A 36 7.31 5.64 7.28
C SER A 36 7.31 4.46 6.30
N TYR A 37 6.29 3.62 6.39
CA TYR A 37 6.23 2.36 5.65
C TYR A 37 4.90 2.28 4.92
N MET A 38 4.90 1.67 3.75
CA MET A 38 3.69 1.35 3.00
C MET A 38 3.77 -0.04 2.40
N TRP A 39 2.63 -0.67 2.24
CA TRP A 39 2.51 -1.90 1.48
C TRP A 39 2.32 -1.59 0.00
N VAL A 40 3.14 -2.21 -0.85
CA VAL A 40 2.96 -2.20 -2.30
C VAL A 40 2.49 -3.59 -2.72
N ILE A 41 1.26 -3.67 -3.23
CA ILE A 41 0.62 -4.91 -3.62
C ILE A 41 0.42 -4.88 -5.14
N ARG A 42 1.01 -5.86 -5.84
CA ARG A 42 0.84 -6.04 -7.30
C ARG A 42 0.10 -7.33 -7.59
N GLY A 43 -0.81 -7.25 -8.55
CA GLY A 43 -1.58 -8.39 -9.04
C GLY A 43 -2.27 -8.05 -10.35
N PHE A 44 -3.29 -8.83 -10.71
CA PHE A 44 -3.98 -8.70 -11.99
C PHE A 44 -5.50 -8.80 -11.80
N ILE A 45 -6.25 -7.87 -12.39
CA ILE A 45 -7.70 -7.98 -12.52
C ILE A 45 -8.04 -8.08 -13.99
N ARG A 46 -8.67 -9.19 -14.41
CA ARG A 46 -9.03 -9.46 -15.81
C ARG A 46 -7.84 -9.22 -16.76
N GLU A 47 -6.69 -9.81 -16.40
CA GLU A 47 -5.40 -9.70 -17.10
C GLU A 47 -4.77 -8.29 -17.14
N LYS A 48 -5.40 -7.29 -16.50
CA LYS A 48 -4.82 -5.96 -16.37
C LYS A 48 -3.98 -5.86 -15.09
N PRO A 49 -2.71 -5.42 -15.17
CA PRO A 49 -1.88 -5.26 -13.99
C PRO A 49 -2.43 -4.13 -13.12
N ILE A 50 -2.45 -4.35 -11.82
CA ILE A 50 -2.83 -3.34 -10.82
C ILE A 50 -1.74 -3.27 -9.77
N VAL A 51 -1.43 -2.04 -9.37
CA VAL A 51 -0.55 -1.73 -8.24
C VAL A 51 -1.38 -0.97 -7.20
N LEU A 52 -1.50 -1.53 -6.01
CA LEU A 52 -2.16 -0.91 -4.87
C LEU A 52 -1.09 -0.43 -3.90
N TYR A 53 -1.04 0.88 -3.68
CA TYR A 53 -0.25 1.52 -2.63
C TYR A 53 -1.12 1.66 -1.40
N HIS A 54 -0.81 0.92 -0.35
CA HIS A 54 -1.55 0.94 0.90
C HIS A 54 -0.63 1.48 2.00
N TYR A 55 -0.77 2.77 2.26
CA TYR A 55 -0.14 3.41 3.41
C TYR A 55 -1.04 3.26 4.63
N GLU A 56 -0.48 2.72 5.72
CA GLU A 56 -1.13 2.61 7.00
C GLU A 56 -0.26 3.36 8.02
N PRO A 57 -0.77 4.45 8.63
CA PRO A 57 -0.02 5.19 9.63
C PRO A 57 0.32 4.27 10.80
N VAL A 58 1.60 3.95 10.97
CA VAL A 58 2.02 3.14 12.10
C VAL A 58 2.17 4.05 13.32
N GLU A 59 1.21 4.00 14.24
CA GLU A 59 1.37 4.49 15.61
C GLU A 59 2.27 3.49 16.35
N ARG A 60 3.60 3.50 16.11
CA ARG A 60 4.49 2.79 17.01
C ARG A 60 4.55 3.58 18.32
N GLN A 61 3.92 3.02 19.36
CA GLN A 61 4.18 3.35 20.77
C GLN A 61 5.68 3.28 21.07
#